data_AF-A0AAW9YWG6-F1
#
_entry.id   AF-A0AAW9YWG6-F1
#
_cell.length_a   1.000
_cell.length_b   1.000
_cell.length_c   1.000
_cell.angle_alpha   90.00
_cell.angle_beta   90.00
_cell.angle_gamma   90.00
#
_symmetry.space_group_name_H-M   'P 1'
#
loop_
_entity.id
_entity.type
_entity.pdbx_description
1 polymer ?
#
loop_
_entity_poly.entity_id
_entity_poly.type
_entity_poly.pdbx_seq_one_letter_code
_entity_poly.pdbx_strand_id
1 'polypeptide(L)'
;AIQYHTEIQVDSLVQGGVDGLLFETYYDLDELLTVIKATRKKYNIPIIAQLTASNTNYLRDGTVINDALEQVIQAGANIVGLNCHHGPHHMKNTFSHIALPSHAYLSCYPNASLLDIENNNFKYSNNATYFGEVAEQLIQEGVRIIGGCCGTTPEHIHHIKTSVQGLKPIKHKKVIPIHKKQESMQHPSSKLNLKERVTRQPTIIVELDTPKHLDTGRFFKNIEALDRANIDAVTLADNSLATVRISNVAAASLIKQKYHIEPLVHITCRDRNLIGLQSHLLGLSLLGINEILAITGDPSKVGHLPGATNVYDVNSKGLTELALRFNEGINTDGDALKRRT
;
A
#
# COMPACT_ATOMS: atom_id res chain seq x y z
N ALA A 1 -3.09 14.50 22.82
CA ALA A 1 -1.66 14.24 23.12
C ALA A 1 -0.77 14.69 21.97
N ILE A 2 -0.96 14.17 20.75
CA ILE A 2 -0.11 14.50 19.59
C ILE A 2 -0.07 16.01 19.29
N GLN A 3 -1.23 16.68 19.16
CA GLN A 3 -1.28 18.13 18.91
C GLN A 3 -0.51 18.97 19.94
N TYR A 4 -0.59 18.60 21.23
CA TYR A 4 0.13 19.30 22.30
C TYR A 4 1.65 19.18 22.14
N HIS A 5 2.16 18.01 21.75
CA HIS A 5 3.59 17.83 21.48
C HIS A 5 4.04 18.57 20.23
N THR A 6 3.22 18.58 19.17
CA THR A 6 3.52 19.31 17.94
C THR A 6 3.60 20.83 18.19
N GLU A 7 2.69 21.39 18.99
CA GLU A 7 2.71 22.81 19.34
C GLU A 7 4.02 23.20 20.07
N ILE A 8 4.46 22.40 21.05
CA ILE A 8 5.74 22.65 21.76
C ILE A 8 6.94 22.61 20.80
N GLN A 9 6.97 21.65 19.88
CA GLN A 9 8.06 21.54 18.90
C GLN A 9 8.09 22.76 17.96
N VAL A 10 6.92 23.15 17.44
CA VAL A 10 6.77 24.33 16.58
C VAL A 10 7.25 25.59 17.30
N ASP A 11 6.78 25.81 18.53
CA ASP A 11 7.17 26.97 19.34
C ASP A 11 8.68 27.03 19.56
N SER A 12 9.29 25.89 19.92
CA SER A 12 10.72 25.80 20.21
C SER A 12 11.57 26.09 18.97
N LEU A 13 11.18 25.57 17.80
CA LEU A 13 11.87 25.81 16.54
C LEU A 13 11.76 27.27 16.09
N VAL A 14 10.56 27.85 16.18
CA VAL A 14 10.35 29.26 15.80
C VAL A 14 11.12 30.20 16.74
N GLN A 15 11.11 29.94 18.06
CA GLN A 15 11.92 30.70 19.02
C GLN A 15 13.43 30.53 18.77
N GLY A 16 13.84 29.36 18.28
CA GLY A 16 15.21 29.09 17.82
C GLY A 16 15.60 29.83 16.54
N GLY A 17 14.67 30.52 15.87
CA GLY A 17 14.95 31.38 14.71
C GLY A 17 15.10 30.65 13.38
N VAL A 18 14.44 29.50 13.20
CA VAL A 18 14.43 28.80 11.90
C VAL A 18 13.77 29.64 10.80
N ASP A 19 14.21 29.47 9.55
CA ASP A 19 13.66 30.20 8.39
C ASP A 19 12.30 29.65 7.89
N GLY A 20 11.94 28.44 8.30
CA GLY A 20 10.77 27.72 7.83
C GLY A 20 10.50 26.45 8.64
N LEU A 21 9.30 25.92 8.51
CA LEU A 21 8.90 24.65 9.11
C LEU A 21 8.61 23.62 8.02
N LEU A 22 9.17 22.43 8.16
CA LEU A 22 8.88 21.28 7.32
C LEU A 22 8.07 20.25 8.12
N PHE A 23 6.81 20.06 7.74
CA PHE A 23 5.98 18.95 8.20
C PHE A 23 6.11 17.81 7.20
N GLU A 24 6.84 16.75 7.57
CA GLU A 24 7.11 15.63 6.68
C GLU A 24 6.47 14.32 7.16
N THR A 25 6.27 13.38 6.23
CA THR A 25 5.84 12.00 6.49
C THR A 25 4.45 11.87 7.15
N TYR A 26 3.49 12.69 6.73
CA TYR A 26 2.09 12.55 7.17
C TYR A 26 1.34 11.57 6.27
N TYR A 27 0.79 10.51 6.87
CA TYR A 27 -0.11 9.56 6.19
C TYR A 27 -1.58 9.94 6.31
N ASP A 28 -1.92 10.74 7.32
CA ASP A 28 -3.26 11.23 7.62
C ASP A 28 -3.36 12.71 7.21
N LEU A 29 -4.28 12.99 6.27
CA LEU A 29 -4.47 14.34 5.74
C LEU A 29 -5.04 15.28 6.81
N ASP A 30 -6.04 14.84 7.57
CA ASP A 30 -6.73 15.67 8.56
C ASP A 30 -5.81 16.09 9.70
N GLU A 31 -4.90 15.19 10.10
CA GLU A 31 -3.85 15.48 11.07
C GLU A 31 -2.94 16.61 10.57
N LEU A 32 -2.43 16.51 9.34
CA LEU A 32 -1.57 17.53 8.74
C LEU A 32 -2.30 18.88 8.61
N LEU A 33 -3.55 18.87 8.13
CA LEU A 33 -4.35 20.09 8.00
C LEU A 33 -4.56 20.78 9.36
N THR A 34 -4.78 20.00 10.42
CA THR A 34 -4.97 20.52 11.78
C THR A 34 -3.70 21.20 12.28
N VAL A 35 -2.55 20.57 12.10
CA VAL A 35 -1.24 21.10 12.50
C VAL A 35 -0.93 22.40 11.76
N ILE A 36 -1.08 22.45 10.44
CA ILE A 36 -0.80 23.66 9.64
C ILE A 36 -1.68 24.82 10.09
N LYS A 37 -2.99 24.59 10.28
CA LYS A 37 -3.94 25.62 10.73
C LYS A 37 -3.59 26.13 12.12
N ALA A 38 -3.18 25.27 13.04
CA ALA A 38 -2.74 25.66 14.37
C ALA A 38 -1.47 26.52 14.31
N THR A 39 -0.46 26.10 13.55
CA THR A 39 0.78 26.86 13.34
C THR A 39 0.50 28.24 12.73
N ARG A 40 -0.35 28.31 11.70
CA ARG A 40 -0.70 29.56 11.02
C ARG A 40 -1.42 30.58 11.88
N LYS A 41 -2.20 30.13 12.87
CA LYS A 41 -2.85 31.03 13.84
C LYS A 41 -1.85 31.75 14.74
N LYS A 42 -0.64 31.19 14.92
CA LYS A 42 0.36 31.70 15.85
C LYS A 42 1.54 32.37 15.17
N TYR A 43 1.94 31.88 13.99
CA TYR A 43 3.17 32.30 13.34
C TYR A 43 3.00 32.55 11.84
N ASN A 44 3.62 33.64 11.37
CA ASN A 44 3.75 33.96 9.95
C ASN A 44 5.13 33.51 9.41
N ILE A 45 5.41 32.20 9.50
CA ILE A 45 6.66 31.58 9.05
C ILE A 45 6.42 30.71 7.81
N PRO A 46 7.33 30.61 6.82
CA PRO A 46 7.17 29.69 5.69
C PRO A 46 6.88 28.24 6.12
N ILE A 47 5.89 27.61 5.52
CA ILE A 47 5.51 26.20 5.80
C ILE A 47 5.70 25.36 4.53
N ILE A 48 6.48 24.29 4.68
CA ILE A 48 6.59 23.18 3.75
C ILE A 48 5.83 22.00 4.35
N ALA A 49 4.91 21.41 3.60
CA ALA A 49 4.08 20.31 4.09
C ALA A 49 4.07 19.15 3.09
N GLN A 50 4.34 17.94 3.57
CA GLN A 50 4.49 16.76 2.74
C GLN A 50 3.64 15.61 3.24
N LEU A 51 2.95 14.99 2.30
CA LEU A 51 2.18 13.77 2.51
C LEU A 51 3.00 12.57 2.03
N THR A 52 2.76 11.40 2.63
CA THR A 52 3.26 10.14 2.10
C THR A 52 2.13 9.44 1.36
N ALA A 53 2.22 9.43 0.02
CA ALA A 53 1.24 8.76 -0.82
C ALA A 53 1.37 7.24 -0.70
N SER A 54 0.23 6.55 -0.74
CA SER A 54 0.20 5.07 -0.69
C SER A 54 0.50 4.42 -2.04
N ASN A 55 0.42 5.21 -3.12
CA ASN A 55 0.69 4.83 -4.49
C ASN A 55 0.87 6.08 -5.39
N THR A 56 0.86 5.90 -6.72
CA THR A 56 1.09 6.97 -7.71
C THR A 56 0.03 8.07 -7.73
N ASN A 57 -1.22 7.78 -7.33
CA ASN A 57 -2.36 8.66 -7.60
C ASN A 57 -3.18 9.04 -6.36
N TYR A 58 -3.08 8.25 -5.27
CA TYR A 58 -3.95 8.34 -4.12
C TYR A 58 -3.19 8.26 -2.78
N LEU A 59 -3.75 8.92 -1.76
CA LEU A 59 -3.40 8.73 -0.36
C LEU A 59 -3.93 7.38 0.16
N ARG A 60 -3.62 7.05 1.43
CA ARG A 60 -3.98 5.77 2.05
C ARG A 60 -5.49 5.55 2.14
N ASP A 61 -6.25 6.61 2.30
CA ASP A 61 -7.72 6.63 2.40
C ASP A 61 -8.43 6.70 1.03
N GLY A 62 -7.67 6.65 -0.08
CA GLY A 62 -8.22 6.75 -1.43
C GLY A 62 -8.43 8.20 -1.93
N THR A 63 -8.06 9.21 -1.14
CA THR A 63 -8.10 10.61 -1.56
C THR A 63 -7.13 10.86 -2.72
N VAL A 64 -7.58 11.54 -3.77
CA VAL A 64 -6.75 11.88 -4.94
C VAL A 64 -5.66 12.87 -4.52
N ILE A 65 -4.41 12.64 -4.94
CA ILE A 65 -3.25 13.45 -4.51
C ILE A 65 -3.44 14.94 -4.86
N ASN A 66 -3.96 15.28 -6.03
CA ASN A 66 -4.21 16.68 -6.40
C ASN A 66 -5.18 17.37 -5.42
N ASP A 67 -6.25 16.69 -5.03
CA ASP A 67 -7.25 17.24 -4.09
C ASP A 67 -6.67 17.40 -2.69
N ALA A 68 -5.83 16.45 -2.26
CA ALA A 68 -5.15 16.52 -0.97
C ALA A 68 -4.15 17.69 -0.92
N LEU A 69 -3.31 17.84 -1.95
CA LEU A 69 -2.34 18.93 -2.02
C LEU A 69 -3.03 20.30 -2.04
N GLU A 70 -4.15 20.43 -2.76
CA GLU A 70 -4.95 21.66 -2.76
C GLU A 70 -5.50 21.99 -1.37
N GLN A 71 -6.00 21.01 -0.62
CA GLN A 71 -6.43 21.22 0.76
C GLN A 71 -5.28 21.66 1.68
N VAL A 72 -4.08 21.10 1.50
CA VAL A 72 -2.88 21.48 2.26
C VAL A 72 -2.47 22.93 1.95
N ILE A 73 -2.57 23.36 0.69
CA ILE A 73 -2.36 24.77 0.28
C ILE A 73 -3.37 25.68 0.98
N GLN A 74 -4.66 25.31 0.93
CA GLN A 74 -5.74 26.08 1.56
C GLN A 74 -5.62 26.17 3.08
N ALA A 75 -5.01 25.17 3.73
CA ALA A 75 -4.68 25.21 5.15
C ALA A 75 -3.57 26.22 5.49
N GLY A 76 -2.77 26.63 4.49
CA GLY A 76 -1.78 27.69 4.60
C GLY A 76 -0.33 27.24 4.33
N ALA A 77 -0.09 26.07 3.74
CA ALA A 77 1.25 25.70 3.31
C ALA A 77 1.71 26.56 2.11
N ASN A 78 2.97 27.00 2.12
CA ASN A 78 3.56 27.72 0.98
C ASN A 78 4.14 26.75 -0.05
N ILE A 79 4.57 25.58 0.40
CA ILE A 79 5.18 24.55 -0.42
C ILE A 79 4.56 23.21 -0.01
N VAL A 80 4.01 22.48 -0.98
CA VAL A 80 3.36 21.20 -0.76
C VAL A 80 4.06 20.11 -1.55
N GLY A 81 4.02 18.87 -1.08
CA GLY A 81 4.80 17.84 -1.74
C GLY A 81 4.60 16.45 -1.21
N LEU A 82 5.47 15.56 -1.65
CA LEU A 82 5.50 14.18 -1.24
C LEU A 82 6.90 13.77 -0.76
N ASN A 83 6.94 12.93 0.25
CA ASN A 83 8.18 12.31 0.73
C ASN A 83 7.97 10.86 1.15
N CYS A 84 9.09 10.15 1.23
CA CYS A 84 9.18 8.78 1.73
C CYS A 84 8.38 7.75 0.90
N HIS A 85 8.38 6.50 1.37
CA HIS A 85 7.79 5.28 0.79
C HIS A 85 8.32 4.90 -0.60
N HIS A 86 8.19 5.78 -1.58
CA HIS A 86 8.52 5.55 -2.97
C HIS A 86 9.94 5.99 -3.34
N GLY A 87 10.55 5.23 -4.25
CA GLY A 87 11.80 5.58 -4.91
C GLY A 87 11.70 6.70 -5.94
N PRO A 88 12.83 7.11 -6.55
CA PRO A 88 12.87 8.22 -7.51
C PRO A 88 11.93 8.01 -8.70
N HIS A 89 11.94 6.82 -9.31
CA HIS A 89 11.08 6.49 -10.46
C HIS A 89 9.59 6.71 -10.16
N HIS A 90 9.10 6.11 -9.07
CA HIS A 90 7.69 6.16 -8.69
C HIS A 90 7.27 7.57 -8.28
N MET A 91 8.15 8.31 -7.59
CA MET A 91 7.92 9.73 -7.32
C MET A 91 7.82 10.53 -8.60
N LYS A 92 8.73 10.37 -9.56
CA LYS A 92 8.63 11.05 -10.86
C LYS A 92 7.31 10.76 -11.57
N ASN A 93 6.89 9.49 -11.59
CA ASN A 93 5.62 9.10 -12.20
C ASN A 93 4.44 9.79 -11.51
N THR A 94 4.40 9.75 -10.18
CA THR A 94 3.39 10.45 -9.35
C THR A 94 3.32 11.93 -9.72
N PHE A 95 4.48 12.60 -9.75
CA PHE A 95 4.53 14.01 -10.06
C PHE A 95 4.00 14.31 -11.46
N SER A 96 4.13 13.44 -12.46
CA SER A 96 3.56 13.66 -13.81
C SER A 96 2.02 13.82 -13.83
N HIS A 97 1.33 13.32 -12.80
CA HIS A 97 -0.10 13.46 -12.59
C HIS A 97 -0.49 14.68 -11.72
N ILE A 98 0.48 15.30 -11.04
CA ILE A 98 0.26 16.45 -10.17
C ILE A 98 0.23 17.74 -11.00
N ALA A 99 -0.82 18.53 -10.82
CA ALA A 99 -0.96 19.85 -11.42
C ALA A 99 -0.06 20.87 -10.72
N LEU A 100 0.38 21.89 -11.47
CA LEU A 100 1.12 23.01 -10.87
C LEU A 100 0.16 23.84 -10.02
N PRO A 101 0.42 24.02 -8.72
CA PRO A 101 -0.42 24.88 -7.88
C PRO A 101 -0.25 26.35 -8.27
N SER A 102 -1.33 27.13 -8.20
CA SER A 102 -1.33 28.57 -8.56
C SER A 102 -0.69 29.45 -7.49
N HIS A 103 -0.80 29.08 -6.22
CA HIS A 103 -0.40 29.89 -5.06
C HIS A 103 0.60 29.20 -4.12
N ALA A 104 1.23 28.13 -4.59
CA ALA A 104 2.22 27.38 -3.84
C ALA A 104 3.31 26.83 -4.75
N TYR A 105 4.28 26.13 -4.17
CA TYR A 105 5.30 25.39 -4.91
C TYR A 105 5.28 23.91 -4.57
N LEU A 106 5.88 23.09 -5.43
CA LEU A 106 5.98 21.65 -5.23
C LEU A 106 7.32 21.24 -4.60
N SER A 107 7.28 20.27 -3.69
CA SER A 107 8.47 19.65 -3.11
C SER A 107 8.46 18.12 -3.24
N CYS A 108 9.62 17.48 -3.37
CA CYS A 108 9.73 16.02 -3.55
C CYS A 108 10.99 15.44 -2.90
N TYR A 109 10.81 14.46 -2.02
CA TYR A 109 11.89 13.83 -1.25
C TYR A 109 11.77 12.30 -1.34
N PRO A 110 12.20 11.69 -2.46
CA PRO A 110 12.13 10.24 -2.64
C PRO A 110 13.05 9.48 -1.68
N ASN A 111 12.73 8.22 -1.40
CA ASN A 111 13.70 7.28 -0.80
C ASN A 111 14.75 6.90 -1.84
N ALA A 112 15.94 6.47 -1.42
CA ALA A 112 16.96 5.96 -2.33
C ALA A 112 16.58 4.63 -3.03
N SER A 113 15.41 4.06 -2.69
CA SER A 113 15.02 2.66 -2.93
C SER A 113 16.09 1.70 -2.41
N LEU A 114 15.81 1.00 -1.32
CA LEU A 114 16.65 -0.13 -0.91
C LEU A 114 16.46 -1.27 -1.92
N LEU A 115 17.22 -1.24 -3.01
CA LEU A 115 17.36 -2.31 -3.99
C LEU A 115 18.80 -2.83 -3.89
N ASP A 116 19.04 -3.71 -2.91
CA ASP A 116 19.42 -5.13 -3.13
C ASP A 116 19.87 -5.75 -1.79
N ILE A 117 19.09 -6.67 -1.23
CA ILE A 117 19.54 -7.55 -0.12
C ILE A 117 20.20 -8.82 -0.68
N GLU A 118 20.27 -9.00 -2.01
CA GLU A 118 20.79 -10.24 -2.58
C GLU A 118 22.32 -10.31 -2.70
N ASN A 119 23.05 -9.22 -2.55
CA ASN A 119 24.51 -9.30 -2.50
C ASN A 119 25.04 -8.20 -1.59
N ASN A 120 25.89 -8.57 -0.63
CA ASN A 120 26.52 -7.72 0.40
C ASN A 120 27.45 -6.60 -0.14
N ASN A 121 27.16 -6.07 -1.33
CA ASN A 121 27.89 -5.02 -2.03
C ASN A 121 26.93 -3.89 -2.39
N PHE A 122 26.92 -2.86 -1.56
CA PHE A 122 26.28 -1.61 -1.89
C PHE A 122 27.00 -0.93 -3.06
N LYS A 123 26.43 -0.95 -4.26
CA LYS A 123 26.86 -0.09 -5.37
C LYS A 123 26.15 1.27 -5.28
N TYR A 124 26.52 2.07 -4.27
CA TYR A 124 25.95 3.41 -4.05
C TYR A 124 26.13 4.36 -5.25
N SER A 125 27.23 4.25 -6.00
CA SER A 125 27.59 5.20 -7.06
C SER A 125 26.59 5.25 -8.23
N ASN A 126 26.05 4.10 -8.65
CA ASN A 126 25.06 4.07 -9.73
C ASN A 126 23.69 4.60 -9.25
N ASN A 127 23.33 4.38 -7.98
CA ASN A 127 22.07 4.87 -7.43
C ASN A 127 22.07 6.40 -7.29
N ALA A 128 23.16 6.99 -6.80
CA ALA A 128 23.27 8.45 -6.65
C ALA A 128 23.21 9.18 -8.00
N THR A 129 23.89 8.64 -9.03
CA THR A 129 23.82 9.18 -10.40
C THR A 129 22.40 9.13 -10.94
N TYR A 130 21.73 7.97 -10.80
CA TYR A 130 20.33 7.79 -11.19
C TYR A 130 19.39 8.78 -10.46
N PHE A 131 19.63 9.02 -9.17
CA PHE A 131 18.87 10.01 -8.39
C PHE A 131 18.98 11.42 -8.99
N GLY A 132 20.17 11.80 -9.48
CA GLY A 132 20.40 13.06 -10.19
C GLY A 132 19.61 13.16 -11.51
N GLU A 133 19.61 12.10 -12.32
CA GLU A 133 18.83 12.05 -13.57
C GLU A 133 17.32 12.22 -13.32
N VAL A 134 16.80 11.55 -12.30
CA VAL A 134 15.39 11.68 -11.92
C VAL A 134 15.08 13.04 -11.32
N ALA A 135 16.03 13.64 -10.60
CA ALA A 135 15.86 14.99 -10.05
C ALA A 135 15.65 16.03 -11.15
N GLU A 136 16.40 15.97 -12.25
CA GLU A 136 16.16 16.81 -13.42
C GLU A 136 14.73 16.65 -13.96
N GLN A 137 14.25 15.40 -14.09
CA GLN A 137 12.88 15.14 -14.53
C GLN A 137 11.85 15.71 -13.55
N LEU A 138 12.05 15.57 -12.25
CA LEU A 138 11.15 16.13 -11.23
C LEU A 138 11.06 17.66 -11.30
N ILE A 139 12.17 18.34 -11.58
CA ILE A 139 12.16 19.80 -11.83
C ILE A 139 11.34 20.13 -13.08
N GLN A 140 11.45 19.34 -14.15
CA GLN A 140 10.61 19.47 -15.35
C GLN A 140 9.13 19.15 -15.08
N GLU A 141 8.83 18.36 -14.05
CA GLU A 141 7.47 18.10 -13.59
C GLU A 141 6.93 19.20 -12.62
N GLY A 142 7.72 20.22 -12.33
CA GLY A 142 7.29 21.39 -11.53
C GLY A 142 7.82 21.46 -10.12
N VAL A 143 8.57 20.46 -9.66
CA VAL A 143 9.21 20.47 -8.34
C VAL A 143 10.16 21.66 -8.23
N ARG A 144 10.15 22.31 -7.06
CA ARG A 144 10.99 23.47 -6.73
C ARG A 144 11.97 23.17 -5.62
N ILE A 145 11.57 22.33 -4.67
CA ILE A 145 12.43 21.85 -3.61
C ILE A 145 12.55 20.34 -3.76
N ILE A 146 13.76 19.87 -4.05
CA ILE A 146 14.07 18.45 -4.17
C ILE A 146 15.12 18.06 -3.15
N GLY A 147 14.90 16.92 -2.51
CA GLY A 147 15.81 16.34 -1.55
C GLY A 147 15.77 14.83 -1.59
N GLY A 148 16.15 14.21 -0.48
CA GLY A 148 16.11 12.78 -0.28
C GLY A 148 15.55 12.44 1.10
N CYS A 149 14.91 11.28 1.21
CA CYS A 149 14.42 10.74 2.47
C CYS A 149 15.26 9.49 2.87
N CYS A 150 14.66 8.38 3.25
CA CYS A 150 15.37 7.21 3.74
C CYS A 150 16.35 6.62 2.71
N GLY A 151 17.56 6.30 3.16
CA GLY A 151 18.63 5.70 2.36
C GLY A 151 19.44 6.69 1.51
N THR A 152 19.04 7.97 1.46
CA THR A 152 19.80 8.99 0.73
C THR A 152 21.01 9.46 1.54
N THR A 153 22.06 9.87 0.84
CA THR A 153 23.36 10.27 1.41
C THR A 153 23.83 11.59 0.80
N PRO A 154 24.86 12.24 1.36
CA PRO A 154 25.44 13.44 0.75
C PRO A 154 25.88 13.27 -0.72
N GLU A 155 26.27 12.06 -1.13
CA GLU A 155 26.58 11.74 -2.53
C GLU A 155 25.36 11.92 -3.44
N HIS A 156 24.18 11.49 -3.00
CA HIS A 156 22.93 11.70 -3.73
C HIS A 156 22.64 13.20 -3.87
N ILE A 157 22.81 13.97 -2.79
CA ILE A 157 22.60 15.42 -2.81
C ILE A 157 23.58 16.11 -3.77
N HIS A 158 24.83 15.66 -3.84
CA HIS A 158 25.81 16.15 -4.79
C HIS A 158 25.36 15.91 -6.24
N HIS A 159 24.91 14.69 -6.57
CA HIS A 159 24.40 14.38 -7.91
C HIS A 159 23.13 15.17 -8.26
N ILE A 160 22.17 15.30 -7.33
CA ILE A 160 20.99 16.17 -7.50
C ILE A 160 21.44 17.59 -7.84
N LYS A 161 22.36 18.16 -7.05
CA LYS A 161 22.82 19.54 -7.23
C LYS A 161 23.46 19.75 -8.60
N THR A 162 24.31 18.82 -9.02
CA THR A 162 24.99 18.85 -10.33
C THR A 162 23.99 18.76 -11.48
N SER A 163 23.04 17.82 -11.41
CA SER A 163 22.04 17.63 -12.47
C SER A 163 21.09 18.82 -12.65
N VAL A 164 20.76 19.56 -11.59
CA VAL A 164 19.78 20.66 -11.66
C VAL A 164 20.39 22.05 -11.85
N GLN A 165 21.71 22.21 -11.84
CA GLN A 165 22.39 23.52 -11.77
C GLN A 165 22.01 24.51 -12.89
N GLY A 166 21.72 24.03 -14.09
CA GLY A 166 21.34 24.85 -15.25
C GLY A 166 19.83 24.98 -15.47
N LEU A 167 19.02 24.28 -14.68
CA LEU A 167 17.59 24.19 -14.92
C LEU A 167 16.86 25.39 -14.32
N LYS A 168 15.81 25.83 -15.03
CA LYS A 168 14.89 26.84 -14.51
C LYS A 168 13.55 26.20 -14.17
N PRO A 169 12.98 26.58 -13.02
CA PRO A 169 11.56 26.49 -12.73
C PRO A 169 10.58 26.56 -13.92
N ILE A 170 9.94 25.45 -14.29
CA ILE A 170 8.88 25.45 -15.32
C ILE A 170 7.62 26.21 -14.84
N LYS A 171 6.92 26.89 -15.75
CA LYS A 171 5.68 27.63 -15.46
C LYS A 171 4.41 26.96 -16.01
N HIS A 172 4.57 26.05 -16.96
CA HIS A 172 3.49 25.31 -17.59
C HIS A 172 3.87 23.86 -17.69
N LYS A 173 2.89 22.98 -17.51
CA LYS A 173 3.06 21.54 -17.55
C LYS A 173 1.85 20.89 -18.18
N LYS A 174 2.09 19.82 -18.94
CA LYS A 174 1.04 18.91 -19.39
C LYS A 174 0.77 17.88 -18.30
N VAL A 175 -0.36 18.01 -17.60
CA VAL A 175 -0.77 17.09 -16.55
C VAL A 175 -1.38 15.84 -17.19
N ILE A 176 -0.95 14.66 -16.76
CA ILE A 176 -1.57 13.40 -17.16
C ILE A 176 -2.79 13.18 -16.25
N PRO A 177 -4.04 13.21 -16.76
CA PRO A 177 -5.21 13.18 -15.89
C PRO A 177 -5.32 11.84 -15.17
N ILE A 178 -5.63 11.89 -13.88
CA ILE A 178 -5.93 10.70 -13.08
C ILE A 178 -7.33 10.23 -13.48
N HIS A 179 -7.42 9.20 -14.33
CA HIS A 179 -8.69 8.66 -14.77
C HIS A 179 -9.21 7.68 -13.72
N LYS A 180 -10.13 8.15 -12.87
CA LYS A 180 -10.93 7.24 -12.05
C LYS A 180 -11.91 6.54 -12.98
N LYS A 181 -11.57 5.32 -13.43
CA LYS A 181 -12.50 4.51 -14.22
C LYS A 181 -13.66 4.15 -13.29
N GLN A 182 -14.75 4.92 -13.35
CA GLN A 182 -16.02 4.53 -12.76
C GLN A 182 -16.53 3.35 -13.55
N GLU A 183 -16.20 2.14 -13.12
CA GLU A 183 -16.91 0.96 -13.58
C GLU A 183 -18.21 0.85 -12.78
N SER A 184 -19.31 0.96 -13.52
CA SER A 184 -20.62 0.50 -13.09
C SER A 184 -20.50 -0.96 -12.66
N MET A 185 -20.58 -1.20 -11.35
CA MET A 185 -20.68 -2.54 -10.80
C MET A 185 -22.02 -3.12 -11.23
N GLN A 186 -22.00 -4.05 -12.18
CA GLN A 186 -23.08 -5.01 -12.36
C GLN A 186 -22.51 -6.39 -12.11
N HIS A 187 -22.73 -6.88 -10.88
CA HIS A 187 -23.34 -8.19 -10.59
C HIS A 187 -23.50 -8.28 -9.07
N PRO A 188 -24.69 -8.07 -8.50
CA PRO A 188 -24.95 -8.52 -7.16
C PRO A 188 -25.08 -10.05 -7.21
N SER A 189 -24.05 -10.76 -6.74
CA SER A 189 -24.30 -12.07 -6.14
C SER A 189 -25.26 -11.83 -4.98
N SER A 190 -26.48 -12.35 -5.09
CA SER A 190 -27.54 -12.20 -4.07
C SER A 190 -27.27 -12.99 -2.78
N LYS A 191 -26.13 -13.69 -2.69
CA LYS A 191 -25.71 -14.43 -1.49
C LYS A 191 -25.02 -13.47 -0.52
N LEU A 192 -25.55 -13.38 0.70
CA LEU A 192 -24.92 -12.64 1.81
C LEU A 192 -23.52 -13.21 2.09
N ASN A 193 -22.53 -12.33 2.28
CA ASN A 193 -21.19 -12.73 2.70
C ASN A 193 -21.19 -13.24 4.16
N LEU A 194 -20.13 -13.94 4.58
CA LEU A 194 -20.06 -14.51 5.94
C LEU A 194 -20.17 -13.45 7.03
N LYS A 195 -19.56 -12.28 6.83
CA LYS A 195 -19.66 -11.14 7.76
C LYS A 195 -21.12 -10.71 7.97
N GLU A 196 -21.92 -10.64 6.92
CA GLU A 196 -23.34 -10.30 7.04
C GLU A 196 -24.14 -11.41 7.70
N ARG A 197 -23.85 -12.67 7.38
CA ARG A 197 -24.54 -13.83 7.96
C ARG A 197 -24.37 -13.91 9.48
N VAL A 198 -23.14 -13.74 9.98
CA VAL A 198 -22.86 -13.79 11.44
C VAL A 198 -23.60 -12.72 12.23
N THR A 199 -23.92 -11.58 11.62
CA THR A 199 -24.70 -10.52 12.28
C THR A 199 -26.20 -10.83 12.37
N ARG A 200 -26.70 -11.74 11.52
CA ARG A 200 -28.14 -12.04 11.41
C ARG A 200 -28.53 -13.33 12.12
N GLN A 201 -27.62 -14.31 12.16
CA GLN A 201 -27.90 -15.63 12.72
C GLN A 201 -26.61 -16.31 13.21
N PRO A 202 -26.72 -17.29 14.12
CA PRO A 202 -25.60 -18.20 14.39
C PRO A 202 -25.15 -18.89 13.10
N THR A 203 -23.85 -18.91 12.85
CA THR A 203 -23.25 -19.57 11.68
C THR A 203 -22.33 -20.71 12.10
N ILE A 204 -22.39 -21.82 11.37
CA ILE A 204 -21.55 -23.01 11.54
C ILE A 204 -20.46 -22.99 10.48
N ILE A 205 -19.23 -22.75 10.91
CA ILE A 205 -18.03 -22.81 10.07
C ILE A 205 -17.20 -24.00 10.55
N VAL A 206 -16.87 -24.91 9.64
CA VAL A 206 -16.09 -26.11 9.96
C VAL A 206 -14.70 -26.02 9.34
N GLU A 207 -13.66 -26.11 10.16
CA GLU A 207 -12.28 -26.16 9.68
C GLU A 207 -11.92 -27.55 9.18
N LEU A 208 -11.40 -27.61 7.95
CA LEU A 208 -10.82 -28.81 7.38
C LEU A 208 -9.43 -28.51 6.83
N ASP A 209 -8.46 -29.19 7.41
CA ASP A 209 -7.10 -29.26 6.89
C ASP A 209 -7.09 -29.96 5.52
N THR A 210 -6.42 -29.38 4.53
CA THR A 210 -6.22 -30.05 3.24
C THR A 210 -5.33 -31.29 3.37
N PRO A 211 -5.50 -32.30 2.50
CA PRO A 211 -4.71 -33.54 2.59
C PRO A 211 -3.22 -33.30 2.36
N LYS A 212 -2.37 -34.11 3.00
CA LYS A 212 -0.91 -34.09 2.82
C LYS A 212 -0.43 -34.78 1.54
N HIS A 213 -1.33 -35.50 0.87
CA HIS A 213 -1.05 -36.34 -0.30
C HIS A 213 -2.25 -36.36 -1.25
N LEU A 214 -2.04 -36.85 -2.48
CA LEU A 214 -3.04 -36.83 -3.56
C LEU A 214 -4.24 -37.79 -3.38
N ASP A 215 -4.16 -38.73 -2.44
CA ASP A 215 -5.37 -39.44 -1.99
C ASP A 215 -6.29 -38.48 -1.20
N THR A 216 -7.25 -37.91 -1.92
CA THR A 216 -8.18 -36.87 -1.45
C THR A 216 -9.59 -37.41 -1.19
N GLY A 217 -9.82 -38.72 -1.36
CA GLY A 217 -11.17 -39.31 -1.34
C GLY A 217 -11.90 -39.08 -0.02
N ARG A 218 -11.22 -39.29 1.10
CA ARG A 218 -11.80 -39.04 2.44
C ARG A 218 -12.12 -37.57 2.67
N PHE A 219 -11.27 -36.66 2.20
CA PHE A 219 -11.49 -35.21 2.35
C PHE A 219 -12.75 -34.78 1.62
N PHE A 220 -12.92 -35.14 0.34
CA PHE A 220 -14.12 -34.77 -0.41
C PHE A 220 -15.39 -35.49 0.06
N LYS A 221 -15.26 -36.72 0.59
CA LYS A 221 -16.39 -37.39 1.26
C LYS A 221 -16.88 -36.62 2.51
N ASN A 222 -15.95 -36.04 3.28
CA ASN A 222 -16.31 -35.18 4.41
C ASN A 222 -16.94 -33.87 3.93
N ILE A 223 -16.40 -33.24 2.87
CA ILE A 223 -17.02 -32.05 2.26
C ILE A 223 -18.47 -32.33 1.83
N GLU A 224 -18.72 -33.46 1.16
CA GLU A 224 -20.05 -33.85 0.74
C GLU A 224 -21.01 -34.03 1.93
N ALA A 225 -20.53 -34.63 3.02
CA ALA A 225 -21.32 -34.78 4.24
C ALA A 225 -21.66 -33.41 4.87
N LEU A 226 -20.72 -32.46 4.85
CA LEU A 226 -20.94 -31.10 5.33
C LEU A 226 -21.90 -30.30 4.43
N ASP A 227 -21.80 -30.46 3.12
CA ASP A 227 -22.72 -29.86 2.14
C ASP A 227 -24.15 -30.35 2.38
N ARG A 228 -24.35 -31.66 2.59
CA ARG A 228 -25.66 -32.25 2.94
C ARG A 228 -26.18 -31.78 4.30
N ALA A 229 -25.29 -31.46 5.24
CA ALA A 229 -25.64 -30.88 6.53
C ALA A 229 -25.97 -29.38 6.46
N ASN A 230 -25.80 -28.75 5.28
CA ASN A 230 -26.12 -27.34 5.01
C ASN A 230 -25.42 -26.37 5.98
N ILE A 231 -24.13 -26.60 6.25
CA ILE A 231 -23.32 -25.68 7.06
C ILE A 231 -23.02 -24.37 6.31
N ASP A 232 -22.62 -23.33 7.04
CA ASP A 232 -22.48 -22.00 6.46
C ASP A 232 -21.21 -21.84 5.60
N ALA A 233 -20.08 -22.41 6.05
CA ALA A 233 -18.82 -22.40 5.33
C ALA A 233 -17.89 -23.54 5.76
N VAL A 234 -16.97 -23.90 4.87
CA VAL A 234 -15.78 -24.71 5.22
C VAL A 234 -14.57 -23.80 5.22
N THR A 235 -13.82 -23.78 6.32
CA THR A 235 -12.58 -23.00 6.40
C THR A 235 -11.36 -23.88 6.13
N LEU A 236 -10.45 -23.41 5.28
CA LEU A 236 -9.38 -24.20 4.70
C LEU A 236 -8.01 -23.59 5.02
N ALA A 237 -7.27 -24.25 5.91
CA ALA A 237 -5.96 -23.80 6.35
C ALA A 237 -4.89 -23.86 5.25
N ASP A 238 -4.00 -22.86 5.23
CA ASP A 238 -2.87 -22.74 4.29
C ASP A 238 -1.58 -23.21 4.97
N ASN A 239 -1.20 -24.47 4.69
CA ASN A 239 -0.01 -25.12 5.27
C ASN A 239 0.08 -24.98 6.80
N SER A 240 -1.00 -25.37 7.50
CA SER A 240 -1.10 -25.36 8.97
C SER A 240 0.13 -26.00 9.61
N LEU A 241 0.62 -25.37 10.69
CA LEU A 241 1.82 -25.81 11.43
C LEU A 241 3.07 -25.94 10.55
N ALA A 242 3.20 -25.11 9.51
CA ALA A 242 4.29 -25.13 8.54
C ALA A 242 4.50 -26.53 7.90
N THR A 243 3.42 -27.28 7.72
CA THR A 243 3.43 -28.60 7.09
C THR A 243 2.90 -28.53 5.66
N VAL A 244 3.62 -29.12 4.72
CA VAL A 244 3.20 -29.18 3.31
C VAL A 244 1.89 -29.96 3.17
N ARG A 245 0.92 -29.34 2.52
CA ARG A 245 -0.37 -29.93 2.16
C ARG A 245 -0.72 -29.57 0.71
N ILE A 246 -1.77 -30.20 0.19
CA ILE A 246 -2.39 -29.75 -1.06
C ILE A 246 -2.83 -28.29 -0.91
N SER A 247 -2.61 -27.49 -1.97
CA SER A 247 -3.06 -26.10 -2.05
C SER A 247 -4.53 -25.96 -1.64
N ASN A 248 -4.78 -25.16 -0.61
CA ASN A 248 -6.12 -24.86 -0.13
C ASN A 248 -6.97 -24.13 -1.19
N VAL A 249 -6.36 -23.34 -2.07
CA VAL A 249 -7.03 -22.73 -3.23
C VAL A 249 -7.49 -23.76 -4.25
N ALA A 250 -6.66 -24.77 -4.53
CA ALA A 250 -7.04 -25.85 -5.43
C ALA A 250 -8.23 -26.65 -4.85
N ALA A 251 -8.18 -26.95 -3.54
CA ALA A 251 -9.30 -27.58 -2.85
C ALA A 251 -10.56 -26.69 -2.88
N ALA A 252 -10.44 -25.39 -2.57
CA ALA A 252 -11.54 -24.43 -2.60
C ALA A 252 -12.20 -24.30 -3.98
N SER A 253 -11.40 -24.29 -5.05
CA SER A 253 -11.89 -24.26 -6.43
C SER A 253 -12.72 -25.50 -6.76
N LEU A 254 -12.23 -26.69 -6.39
CA LEU A 254 -12.98 -27.94 -6.55
C LEU A 254 -14.24 -27.97 -5.69
N ILE A 255 -14.20 -27.36 -4.50
CA ILE A 255 -15.36 -27.23 -3.62
C ILE A 255 -16.43 -26.36 -4.29
N LYS A 256 -16.06 -25.15 -4.75
CA LYS A 256 -16.95 -24.23 -5.49
C LYS A 256 -17.57 -24.84 -6.73
N GLN A 257 -16.84 -25.70 -7.45
CA GLN A 257 -17.32 -26.31 -8.68
C GLN A 257 -18.32 -27.46 -8.43
N LYS A 258 -18.24 -28.15 -7.29
CA LYS A 258 -18.94 -29.42 -7.06
C LYS A 258 -19.98 -29.38 -5.95
N TYR A 259 -19.90 -28.41 -5.04
CA TYR A 259 -20.74 -28.34 -3.84
C TYR A 259 -21.28 -26.92 -3.65
N HIS A 260 -22.29 -26.77 -2.80
CA HIS A 260 -22.98 -25.48 -2.57
C HIS A 260 -22.44 -24.72 -1.35
N ILE A 261 -21.50 -25.33 -0.64
CA ILE A 261 -20.79 -24.79 0.51
C ILE A 261 -19.79 -23.69 0.13
N GLU A 262 -19.71 -22.64 0.95
CA GLU A 262 -18.79 -21.52 0.77
C GLU A 262 -17.40 -21.87 1.36
N PRO A 263 -16.30 -21.79 0.59
CA PRO A 263 -14.97 -21.94 1.14
C PRO A 263 -14.44 -20.61 1.71
N LEU A 264 -14.02 -20.62 2.96
CA LEU A 264 -13.22 -19.58 3.59
C LEU A 264 -11.74 -19.96 3.50
N VAL A 265 -10.96 -19.26 2.68
CA VAL A 265 -9.58 -19.64 2.38
C VAL A 265 -8.61 -18.88 3.28
N HIS A 266 -7.79 -19.59 4.03
CA HIS A 266 -6.69 -18.96 4.77
C HIS A 266 -5.59 -18.53 3.80
N ILE A 267 -4.97 -17.39 4.03
CA ILE A 267 -3.81 -16.92 3.27
C ILE A 267 -2.70 -16.61 4.26
N THR A 268 -1.65 -17.43 4.22
CA THR A 268 -0.51 -17.30 5.13
C THR A 268 0.56 -16.39 4.53
N CYS A 269 0.85 -15.25 5.18
CA CYS A 269 1.83 -14.26 4.69
C CYS A 269 3.29 -14.74 4.76
N ARG A 270 3.59 -15.71 5.64
CA ARG A 270 4.92 -16.34 5.74
C ARG A 270 5.41 -16.94 4.42
N ASP A 271 4.50 -17.55 3.66
CA ASP A 271 4.83 -18.46 2.56
C ASP A 271 5.05 -17.75 1.22
N ARG A 272 4.67 -16.46 1.11
CA ARG A 272 4.64 -15.73 -0.18
C ARG A 272 5.12 -14.29 -0.02
N ASN A 273 5.82 -13.78 -1.03
CA ASN A 273 6.18 -12.36 -1.13
C ASN A 273 4.96 -11.53 -1.54
N LEU A 274 5.11 -10.21 -1.54
CA LEU A 274 4.03 -9.28 -1.84
C LEU A 274 3.42 -9.52 -3.24
N ILE A 275 4.25 -9.82 -4.24
CA ILE A 275 3.81 -10.15 -5.60
C ILE A 275 2.96 -11.43 -5.59
N GLY A 276 3.44 -12.47 -4.90
CA GLY A 276 2.76 -13.75 -4.77
C GLY A 276 1.42 -13.62 -4.06
N LEU A 277 1.36 -12.83 -2.98
CA LEU A 277 0.11 -12.55 -2.24
C LEU A 277 -0.91 -11.79 -3.11
N GLN A 278 -0.47 -10.78 -3.86
CA GLN A 278 -1.34 -10.05 -4.79
C GLN A 278 -1.91 -10.96 -5.87
N SER A 279 -1.04 -11.74 -6.54
CA SER A 279 -1.46 -12.72 -7.55
C SER A 279 -2.44 -13.74 -6.97
N HIS A 280 -2.23 -14.14 -5.70
CA HIS A 280 -3.12 -15.05 -4.99
C HIS A 280 -4.53 -14.47 -4.77
N LEU A 281 -4.63 -13.21 -4.32
CA LEU A 281 -5.90 -12.52 -4.14
C LEU A 281 -6.66 -12.39 -5.47
N LEU A 282 -5.97 -12.01 -6.56
CA LEU A 282 -6.58 -11.94 -7.89
C LEU A 282 -7.08 -13.30 -8.36
N GLY A 283 -6.29 -14.36 -8.13
CA GLY A 283 -6.66 -15.73 -8.47
C GLY A 283 -7.89 -16.21 -7.70
N LEU A 284 -8.00 -15.89 -6.41
CA LEU A 284 -9.17 -16.23 -5.60
C LEU A 284 -10.44 -15.53 -6.10
N SER A 285 -10.36 -14.22 -6.36
CA SER A 285 -11.49 -13.47 -6.92
C SER A 285 -11.90 -14.00 -8.30
N LEU A 286 -10.94 -14.34 -9.16
CA LEU A 286 -11.22 -14.97 -10.47
C LEU A 286 -11.97 -16.30 -10.33
N LEU A 287 -11.67 -17.07 -9.28
CA LEU A 287 -12.36 -18.33 -8.96
C LEU A 287 -13.70 -18.12 -8.25
N GLY A 288 -14.10 -16.87 -7.98
CA GLY A 288 -15.31 -16.53 -7.23
C GLY A 288 -15.21 -16.88 -5.74
N ILE A 289 -13.99 -16.97 -5.20
CA ILE A 289 -13.71 -17.19 -3.78
C ILE A 289 -13.43 -15.83 -3.14
N ASN A 290 -14.42 -15.32 -2.41
CA ASN A 290 -14.38 -13.95 -1.86
C ASN A 290 -14.21 -13.94 -0.34
N GLU A 291 -14.32 -15.10 0.31
CA GLU A 291 -14.15 -15.26 1.75
C GLU A 291 -12.71 -15.70 2.03
N ILE A 292 -11.93 -14.82 2.67
CA ILE A 292 -10.53 -15.07 3.01
C ILE A 292 -10.26 -14.81 4.49
N LEU A 293 -9.27 -15.52 5.03
CA LEU A 293 -8.72 -15.26 6.36
C LEU A 293 -7.22 -14.96 6.23
N ALA A 294 -6.83 -13.71 6.49
CA ALA A 294 -5.44 -13.30 6.47
C ALA A 294 -4.70 -13.77 7.74
N ILE A 295 -3.61 -14.51 7.57
CA ILE A 295 -2.84 -15.08 8.68
C ILE A 295 -1.38 -14.69 8.52
N THR A 296 -0.73 -14.18 9.57
CA THR A 296 0.71 -13.87 9.52
C THR A 296 1.53 -15.14 9.26
N GLY A 297 1.20 -16.23 9.97
CA GLY A 297 1.82 -17.54 9.84
C GLY A 297 2.77 -17.86 10.99
N ASP A 298 2.86 -19.14 11.36
CA ASP A 298 3.82 -19.62 12.35
C ASP A 298 5.23 -19.68 11.75
N PRO A 299 6.32 -19.34 12.46
CA PRO A 299 7.67 -19.42 11.92
C PRO A 299 7.97 -20.79 11.27
N SER A 300 8.65 -20.82 10.12
CA SER A 300 8.97 -22.05 9.37
C SER A 300 9.73 -23.10 10.20
N LYS A 301 10.45 -22.65 11.24
CA LYS A 301 11.13 -23.50 12.23
C LYS A 301 10.21 -24.38 13.07
N VAL A 302 8.91 -24.09 13.10
CA VAL A 302 7.89 -24.91 13.77
C VAL A 302 7.58 -26.18 12.98
N GLY A 303 7.81 -26.17 11.65
CA GLY A 303 7.60 -27.31 10.77
C GLY A 303 8.83 -28.20 10.58
N HIS A 304 8.61 -29.34 9.94
CA HIS A 304 9.66 -30.36 9.70
C HIS A 304 10.40 -30.19 8.36
N LEU A 305 10.33 -29.01 7.70
CA LEU A 305 10.92 -28.80 6.37
C LEU A 305 12.27 -28.06 6.46
N PRO A 306 13.42 -28.76 6.41
CA PRO A 306 14.73 -28.11 6.43
C PRO A 306 14.92 -27.26 5.16
N GLY A 307 15.34 -26.00 5.35
CA GLY A 307 15.65 -25.07 4.25
C GLY A 307 14.52 -24.12 3.82
N ALA A 308 13.31 -24.24 4.38
CA ALA A 308 12.23 -23.30 4.10
C ALA A 308 12.49 -21.92 4.74
N THR A 309 12.60 -20.88 3.91
CA THR A 309 12.71 -19.49 4.34
C THR A 309 11.35 -18.92 4.70
N ASN A 310 11.34 -17.90 5.55
CA ASN A 310 10.14 -17.11 5.77
C ASN A 310 10.22 -15.85 4.92
N VAL A 311 9.14 -15.48 4.24
CA VAL A 311 9.11 -14.29 3.39
C VAL A 311 8.71 -13.05 4.18
N TYR A 312 7.52 -13.04 4.79
CA TYR A 312 7.03 -11.98 5.68
C TYR A 312 7.12 -10.54 5.12
N ASP A 313 6.99 -10.35 3.80
CA ASP A 313 6.89 -9.00 3.21
C ASP A 313 5.75 -8.17 3.85
N VAL A 314 4.66 -8.84 4.24
CA VAL A 314 3.56 -8.26 5.04
C VAL A 314 3.11 -9.24 6.12
N ASN A 315 2.43 -8.73 7.15
CA ASN A 315 1.71 -9.54 8.13
C ASN A 315 0.20 -9.59 7.81
N SER A 316 -0.61 -10.27 8.64
CA SER A 316 -2.07 -10.36 8.45
C SER A 316 -2.76 -9.00 8.30
N LYS A 317 -2.32 -7.97 9.05
CA LYS A 317 -2.84 -6.60 8.91
C LYS A 317 -2.52 -6.02 7.53
N GLY A 318 -1.26 -6.11 7.10
CA GLY A 318 -0.85 -5.62 5.78
C GLY A 318 -1.57 -6.32 4.62
N LEU A 319 -1.77 -7.63 4.72
CA LEU A 319 -2.57 -8.39 3.75
C LEU A 319 -4.05 -7.99 3.77
N THR A 320 -4.62 -7.70 4.94
CA THR A 320 -6.00 -7.21 5.05
C THR A 320 -6.15 -5.84 4.39
N GLU A 321 -5.21 -4.92 4.63
CA GLU A 321 -5.20 -3.60 3.98
C GLU A 321 -5.08 -3.73 2.44
N LEU A 322 -4.27 -4.67 1.96
CA LEU A 322 -4.15 -4.98 0.54
C LEU A 322 -5.47 -5.49 -0.05
N ALA A 323 -6.12 -6.45 0.61
CA ALA A 323 -7.39 -7.00 0.15
C ALA A 323 -8.50 -5.93 0.12
N LEU A 324 -8.56 -5.03 1.12
CA LEU A 324 -9.50 -3.92 1.13
C LEU A 324 -9.30 -2.97 -0.06
N ARG A 325 -8.04 -2.65 -0.41
CA ARG A 325 -7.74 -1.85 -1.61
C ARG A 325 -8.21 -2.54 -2.90
N PHE A 326 -8.05 -3.86 -2.99
CA PHE A 326 -8.50 -4.63 -4.16
C PHE A 326 -10.03 -4.61 -4.28
N ASN A 327 -10.75 -4.68 -3.16
CA ASN A 327 -12.21 -4.53 -3.11
C ASN A 327 -12.69 -3.14 -3.53
N GLU A 328 -11.83 -2.12 -3.48
CA GLU A 328 -12.09 -0.78 -4.03
C GLU A 328 -11.72 -0.67 -5.51
N GLY A 329 -11.14 -1.73 -6.09
CA GLY A 329 -10.68 -1.78 -7.47
C GLY A 329 -9.30 -1.15 -7.68
N ILE A 330 -8.48 -1.05 -6.63
CA ILE A 330 -7.18 -0.36 -6.63
C ILE A 330 -6.08 -1.40 -6.41
N ASN A 331 -5.13 -1.52 -7.34
CA ASN A 331 -3.95 -2.39 -7.16
C ASN A 331 -2.91 -1.73 -6.22
N THR A 332 -1.79 -2.39 -5.91
CA THR A 332 -0.75 -1.79 -5.05
C THR A 332 -0.14 -0.52 -5.62
N ASP A 333 -0.03 -0.43 -6.94
CA ASP A 333 0.59 0.68 -7.66
C ASP A 333 -0.36 1.89 -7.87
N GLY A 334 -1.63 1.74 -7.46
CA GLY A 334 -2.66 2.78 -7.56
C GLY A 334 -3.41 2.81 -8.88
N ASP A 335 -3.16 1.84 -9.76
CA ASP A 335 -3.91 1.64 -10.99
C ASP A 335 -5.22 0.89 -10.73
N ALA A 336 -6.18 1.11 -11.61
CA ALA A 336 -7.44 0.38 -11.55
C ALA A 336 -7.23 -1.10 -11.86
N LEU A 337 -7.72 -1.99 -10.99
CA LEU A 337 -7.83 -3.43 -11.24
C LEU A 337 -8.81 -3.77 -12.37
N LYS A 338 -9.52 -2.76 -12.92
CA LYS A 338 -10.57 -2.88 -13.95
C LYS A 338 -11.77 -3.75 -13.56
N ARG A 339 -11.79 -4.26 -12.32
CA ARG A 339 -12.91 -4.86 -11.58
C ARG A 339 -12.60 -4.76 -10.09
N ARG A 340 -13.64 -4.62 -9.26
CA ARG A 340 -13.51 -4.81 -7.81
C ARG A 340 -13.57 -6.30 -7.51
N THR A 341 -12.83 -6.74 -6.50
CA THR A 341 -12.76 -8.15 -6.08
C THR A 341 -13.77 -8.52 -5.01
#